data_AF-C6HIL1-F1
#
_entry.id   AF-C6HIL1-F1
#
_cell.length_a   1.000
_cell.length_b   1.000
_cell.length_c   1.000
_cell.angle_alpha   90.00
_cell.angle_beta   90.00
_cell.angle_gamma   90.00
#
_symmetry.space_group_name_H-M   'P 1'
#
loop_
_entity.id
_entity.type
_entity.pdbx_description
1 polymer ?
#
loop_
_entity_poly.entity_id
_entity_poly.type
_entity_poly.pdbx_seq_one_letter_code
_entity_poly.pdbx_strand_id
1 'polypeptide(L)'
;MFKKKPVVKSLAPLRSSDRRKVADQIIQQFKIEIPTPTAATSQEQPGAPPNEAATTLTALRKSLLPDNTMSARFTTTAGPDLTLVQGTIYVGSHADDDERILWLRPEQGAGTDGRLYPTVYTLWRHPRLVPLLHTPNLVMDKLYGDCGVCVTICIFLSQIDMAFHNAFLYCLYQHKNGTTPSTPDHGMSFPIQASFLISNLITPFLPIHSAQQSQFYNIKKTSWKNVKKFIKHLDKEGLVKAKDRNGGETIILDADFEAAQLANFVPYELPKKNSSDKAAKSVSLGGDDKDLAVGQSFTVKTLYRPSGKLTPTLFPPLSNKDVNNYYTSSDVSKRLNDYLTAQDPPIISTTNPRIISLNPFISNTILSSSPDDLAILKRGTIQRDAILRRLLEDPSLCAPYHAMLKPGQTLHDVKPKAGPGPKVTVTIERRTGSKVVTKITGLEPFGAAPQLLADELQKKCSSSTSVSQAVGAANGVMSVLVQGDHRKLVEAALANRGVKSQWIDIVDKSQKKGGK
;
A
#
# COMPACT_ATOMS: atom_id res chain seq x y z
N MET A 1 -3.88 6.07 -22.86
CA MET A 1 -3.02 5.07 -23.56
C MET A 1 -2.51 3.94 -22.66
N PHE A 2 -2.09 4.19 -21.41
CA PHE A 2 -1.49 3.16 -20.52
C PHE A 2 -2.35 2.81 -19.30
N LYS A 3 -3.67 2.64 -19.48
CA LYS A 3 -4.57 2.19 -18.39
C LYS A 3 -4.34 0.72 -18.01
N LYS A 4 -3.97 -0.11 -18.99
CA LYS A 4 -3.54 -1.50 -18.80
C LYS A 4 -2.02 -1.60 -18.92
N LYS A 5 -1.42 -2.61 -18.26
CA LYS A 5 0.02 -2.86 -18.32
C LYS A 5 0.43 -3.16 -19.78
N PRO A 6 1.34 -2.37 -20.38
CA PRO A 6 1.80 -2.61 -21.73
C PRO A 6 2.74 -3.82 -21.78
N VAL A 7 2.75 -4.51 -22.92
CA VAL A 7 3.74 -5.55 -23.23
C VAL A 7 4.91 -4.86 -23.93
N VAL A 8 6.10 -4.96 -23.35
CA VAL A 8 7.33 -4.34 -23.85
C VAL A 8 8.27 -5.43 -24.32
N LYS A 9 8.80 -5.30 -25.56
CA LYS A 9 9.80 -6.22 -26.12
C LYS A 9 11.18 -5.97 -25.50
N SER A 10 12.18 -6.76 -25.88
CA SER A 10 13.56 -6.59 -25.41
C SER A 10 14.09 -5.19 -25.71
N LEU A 11 14.82 -4.61 -24.75
CA LEU A 11 15.50 -3.34 -24.89
C LEU A 11 16.76 -3.50 -25.73
N ALA A 12 16.98 -2.57 -26.66
CA ALA A 12 18.15 -2.50 -27.50
C ALA A 12 18.86 -1.14 -27.32
N PRO A 13 20.20 -1.10 -27.15
CA PRO A 13 20.95 0.15 -27.09
C PRO A 13 20.74 1.01 -28.34
N LEU A 14 20.51 2.32 -28.15
CA LEU A 14 20.31 3.25 -29.25
C LEU A 14 21.65 3.72 -29.81
N ARG A 15 21.85 3.60 -31.13
CA ARG A 15 23.07 4.08 -31.80
C ARG A 15 23.20 5.60 -31.66
N SER A 16 24.44 6.10 -31.61
CA SER A 16 24.71 7.54 -31.43
C SER A 16 24.17 8.42 -32.57
N SER A 17 24.03 7.88 -33.78
CA SER A 17 23.39 8.55 -34.93
C SER A 17 21.89 8.70 -34.72
N ASP A 18 21.22 7.64 -34.26
CA ASP A 18 19.78 7.60 -34.09
C ASP A 18 19.36 8.42 -32.88
N ARG A 19 20.16 8.38 -31.80
CA ARG A 19 19.97 9.24 -30.64
C ARG A 19 19.99 10.74 -31.01
N ARG A 20 20.94 11.16 -31.84
CA ARG A 20 21.03 12.55 -32.33
C ARG A 20 19.79 12.93 -33.14
N LYS A 21 19.36 12.08 -34.07
CA LYS A 21 18.15 12.29 -34.87
C LYS A 21 16.89 12.44 -34.01
N VAL A 22 16.72 11.57 -33.00
CA VAL A 22 15.57 11.63 -32.10
C VAL A 22 15.63 12.89 -31.22
N ALA A 23 16.81 13.27 -30.73
CA ALA A 23 16.98 14.50 -29.97
C ALA A 23 16.65 15.74 -30.81
N ASP A 24 17.09 15.77 -32.07
CA ASP A 24 16.77 16.87 -33.01
C ASP A 24 15.27 16.92 -33.31
N GLN A 25 14.62 15.77 -33.45
CA GLN A 25 13.17 15.68 -33.60
C GLN A 25 12.44 16.26 -32.38
N ILE A 26 12.92 15.98 -31.16
CA ILE A 26 12.34 16.54 -29.92
C ILE A 26 12.51 18.06 -29.90
N ILE A 27 13.70 18.57 -30.21
CA ILE A 27 13.99 20.02 -30.25
C ILE A 27 13.05 20.73 -31.21
N GLN A 28 12.86 20.16 -32.41
CA GLN A 28 11.96 20.71 -33.43
C GLN A 28 10.49 20.63 -32.99
N GLN A 29 10.06 19.51 -32.42
CA GLN A 29 8.67 19.28 -32.04
C GLN A 29 8.20 20.20 -30.90
N PHE A 30 9.06 20.41 -29.90
CA PHE A 30 8.74 21.23 -28.72
C PHE A 30 9.25 22.68 -28.83
N LYS A 31 9.84 23.06 -29.97
CA LYS A 31 10.40 24.40 -30.22
C LYS A 31 11.30 24.87 -29.07
N ILE A 32 12.21 23.99 -28.63
CA ILE A 32 13.09 24.28 -27.50
C ILE A 32 14.06 25.38 -27.94
N GLU A 33 14.04 26.51 -27.23
CA GLU A 33 14.99 27.60 -27.46
C GLU A 33 16.41 27.11 -27.19
N ILE A 34 17.24 27.13 -28.23
CA ILE A 34 18.67 26.86 -28.07
C ILE A 34 19.26 28.15 -27.47
N PRO A 35 19.89 28.10 -26.28
CA PRO A 35 20.52 29.27 -25.70
C PRO A 35 21.55 29.81 -26.69
N THR A 36 21.21 30.90 -27.36
CA THR A 36 22.12 31.65 -28.21
C THR A 36 22.73 32.70 -27.29
N PRO A 37 24.07 32.79 -27.13
CA PRO A 37 24.65 33.79 -26.25
C PRO A 37 24.21 35.18 -26.72
N THR A 38 23.43 35.85 -25.88
CA THR A 38 22.93 37.21 -26.16
C THR A 38 24.13 38.15 -26.15
N ALA A 39 24.36 38.81 -27.29
CA ALA A 39 25.28 39.93 -27.38
C ALA A 39 24.80 41.04 -26.42
N ALA A 40 25.50 41.20 -25.30
CA ALA A 40 25.44 42.40 -24.50
C ALA A 40 26.41 43.43 -25.11
N THR A 41 25.81 44.56 -25.49
CA THR A 41 26.31 45.87 -25.90
C THR A 41 27.81 46.18 -25.67
N SER A 42 28.47 46.55 -26.77
CA SER A 42 29.63 47.45 -26.91
C SER A 42 30.94 47.12 -26.17
N GLN A 43 31.83 46.38 -26.85
CA GLN A 43 33.18 46.85 -27.20
C GLN A 43 33.76 45.90 -28.28
N GLU A 44 34.41 46.49 -29.29
CA GLU A 44 34.90 45.82 -30.50
C GLU A 44 35.87 44.66 -30.21
N GLN A 45 35.54 43.47 -30.71
CA GLN A 45 36.53 42.45 -31.08
C GLN A 45 35.94 41.49 -32.14
N PRO A 46 36.56 41.35 -33.32
CA PRO A 46 36.08 40.45 -34.36
C PRO A 46 36.56 39.01 -34.13
N GLY A 47 35.62 38.08 -33.94
CA GLY A 47 35.86 36.64 -34.06
C GLY A 47 35.52 35.80 -32.82
N ALA A 48 34.24 35.48 -32.63
CA ALA A 48 33.85 34.38 -31.73
C ALA A 48 33.94 33.04 -32.50
N PRO A 49 34.56 31.98 -31.95
CA PRO A 49 34.77 30.72 -32.65
C PRO A 49 33.45 29.93 -32.82
N PRO A 50 33.26 29.21 -33.95
CA PRO A 50 32.03 28.44 -34.25
C PRO A 50 31.74 27.25 -33.31
N ASN A 51 32.52 27.04 -32.26
CA ASN A 51 32.55 25.81 -31.47
C ASN A 51 31.63 25.81 -30.24
N GLU A 52 31.22 26.98 -29.73
CA GLU A 52 30.41 27.07 -28.51
C GLU A 52 28.94 26.67 -28.73
N ALA A 53 28.33 27.10 -29.84
CA ALA A 53 26.95 26.73 -30.19
C ALA A 53 26.79 25.22 -30.46
N ALA A 54 27.81 24.58 -31.03
CA ALA A 54 27.83 23.12 -31.22
C ALA A 54 27.94 22.37 -29.88
N THR A 55 28.66 22.97 -28.92
CA THR A 55 28.85 22.42 -27.57
C THR A 55 27.56 22.52 -26.74
N THR A 56 26.85 23.65 -26.81
CA THR A 56 25.55 23.83 -26.13
C THR A 56 24.46 22.93 -26.71
N LEU A 57 24.40 22.77 -28.05
CA LEU A 57 23.46 21.83 -28.69
C LEU A 57 23.77 20.38 -28.27
N THR A 58 25.05 20.01 -28.21
CA THR A 58 25.46 18.67 -27.78
C THR A 58 25.09 18.41 -26.31
N ALA A 59 25.26 19.39 -25.44
CA ALA A 59 24.83 19.31 -24.04
C ALA A 59 23.30 19.18 -23.93
N LEU A 60 22.54 19.93 -24.73
CA LEU A 60 21.09 19.86 -24.76
C LEU A 60 20.58 18.49 -25.25
N ARG A 61 21.18 17.94 -26.31
CA ARG A 61 20.87 16.57 -26.78
C ARG A 61 21.11 15.53 -25.70
N LYS A 62 22.25 15.60 -25.00
CA LYS A 62 22.56 14.71 -23.86
C LYS A 62 21.60 14.89 -22.69
N SER A 63 21.12 16.12 -22.48
CA SER A 63 20.13 16.41 -21.45
C SER A 63 18.75 15.86 -21.78
N LEU A 64 18.35 15.75 -23.06
CA LEU A 64 17.06 15.18 -23.47
C LEU A 64 17.11 13.65 -23.61
N LEU A 65 18.23 13.13 -24.11
CA LEU A 65 18.49 11.71 -24.36
C LEU A 65 19.92 11.36 -23.92
N PRO A 66 20.09 10.72 -22.75
CA PRO A 66 21.37 10.26 -22.23
C PRO A 66 22.13 9.32 -23.15
N ASP A 67 23.43 9.18 -22.91
CA ASP A 67 24.29 8.29 -23.70
C ASP A 67 23.94 6.80 -23.49
N ASN A 68 23.39 6.44 -22.32
CA ASN A 68 22.90 5.08 -21.99
C ASN A 68 21.45 4.81 -22.45
N THR A 69 20.90 5.60 -23.38
CA THR A 69 19.52 5.40 -23.83
C THR A 69 19.35 4.08 -24.60
N MET A 70 18.37 3.28 -24.18
CA MET A 70 17.88 2.09 -24.85
C MET A 70 16.49 2.35 -25.46
N SER A 71 16.13 1.57 -26.48
CA SER A 71 14.81 1.61 -27.11
C SER A 71 14.15 0.23 -27.10
N ALA A 72 12.83 0.19 -26.96
CA ALA A 72 12.05 -1.04 -27.09
C ALA A 72 10.70 -0.76 -27.76
N ARG A 73 10.16 -1.76 -28.46
CA ARG A 73 8.77 -1.70 -28.95
C ARG A 73 7.80 -2.09 -27.86
N PHE A 74 6.71 -1.34 -27.73
CA PHE A 74 5.60 -1.67 -26.85
C PHE A 74 4.31 -1.93 -27.62
N THR A 75 3.46 -2.75 -27.03
CA THR A 75 2.09 -2.99 -27.47
C THR A 75 1.15 -2.78 -26.29
N THR A 76 0.12 -1.97 -26.46
CA THR A 76 -0.91 -1.67 -25.45
C THR A 76 -2.30 -1.60 -26.09
N THR A 77 -3.35 -1.51 -25.27
CA THR A 77 -4.73 -1.31 -25.75
C THR A 77 -5.24 0.07 -25.29
N ALA A 78 -5.92 0.79 -26.18
CA ALA A 78 -6.46 2.12 -25.91
C ALA A 78 -7.89 2.29 -26.44
N GLY A 79 -8.68 3.13 -25.75
CA GLY A 79 -10.07 3.44 -26.10
C GLY A 79 -11.11 2.50 -25.48
N PRO A 80 -12.42 2.80 -25.66
CA PRO A 80 -13.53 1.97 -25.22
C PRO A 80 -13.51 0.60 -25.92
N ASP A 81 -13.13 0.59 -27.19
CA ASP A 81 -13.13 -0.61 -28.06
C ASP A 81 -11.84 -1.44 -27.95
N LEU A 82 -10.96 -1.14 -26.98
CA LEU A 82 -9.70 -1.85 -26.73
C LEU A 82 -8.79 -2.00 -27.96
N THR A 83 -8.76 -0.99 -28.83
CA THR A 83 -7.94 -1.01 -30.04
C THR A 83 -6.46 -1.15 -29.71
N LEU A 84 -5.74 -1.97 -30.49
CA LEU A 84 -4.32 -2.21 -30.29
C LEU A 84 -3.52 -0.98 -30.72
N VAL A 85 -2.63 -0.53 -29.83
CA VAL A 85 -1.69 0.56 -30.07
C VAL A 85 -0.27 0.01 -29.92
N GLN A 86 0.58 0.29 -30.91
CA GLN A 86 1.99 -0.06 -30.90
C GLN A 86 2.85 1.18 -31.04
N GLY A 87 4.05 1.13 -30.47
CA GLY A 87 5.01 2.21 -30.57
C GLY A 87 6.37 1.86 -30.00
N THR A 88 7.20 2.89 -29.86
CA THR A 88 8.56 2.80 -29.35
C THR A 88 8.67 3.55 -28.03
N ILE A 89 9.31 2.94 -27.02
CA ILE A 89 9.71 3.61 -25.79
C ILE A 89 11.21 3.84 -25.79
N TYR A 90 11.65 4.95 -25.19
CA TYR A 90 13.06 5.27 -24.96
C TYR A 90 13.32 5.31 -23.45
N VAL A 91 14.26 4.50 -23.00
CA VAL A 91 14.61 4.28 -21.59
C VAL A 91 16.04 4.76 -21.37
N GLY A 92 16.30 5.49 -20.30
CA GLY A 92 17.66 5.94 -19.98
C GLY A 92 17.77 6.44 -18.55
N SER A 93 18.98 6.79 -18.14
CA SER A 93 19.25 7.38 -16.83
C SER A 93 20.10 8.64 -16.98
N HIS A 94 19.78 9.66 -16.17
CA HIS A 94 20.55 10.88 -16.08
C HIS A 94 21.34 10.90 -14.76
N ALA A 95 22.67 10.96 -14.81
CA ALA A 95 23.58 11.22 -13.68
C ALA A 95 23.26 10.45 -12.38
N ASP A 96 23.61 9.16 -12.33
CA ASP A 96 23.45 8.22 -11.19
C ASP A 96 22.01 7.97 -10.70
N ASP A 97 20.98 8.43 -11.42
CA ASP A 97 19.58 8.04 -11.17
C ASP A 97 19.29 6.65 -11.77
N ASP A 98 18.17 6.03 -11.37
CA ASP A 98 17.75 4.74 -11.94
C ASP A 98 17.34 4.89 -13.41
N GLU A 99 17.35 3.79 -14.16
CA GLU A 99 16.80 3.73 -15.51
C GLU A 99 15.28 3.97 -15.51
N ARG A 100 14.83 4.93 -16.32
CA ARG A 100 13.41 5.31 -16.44
C ARG A 100 13.01 5.46 -17.91
N ILE A 101 11.73 5.30 -18.18
CA ILE A 101 11.17 5.62 -19.50
C ILE A 101 11.14 7.15 -19.63
N LEU A 102 11.87 7.69 -20.60
CA LEU A 102 12.01 9.12 -20.84
C LEU A 102 11.03 9.60 -21.93
N TRP A 103 10.92 8.86 -23.02
CA TRP A 103 10.10 9.26 -24.17
C TRP A 103 9.27 8.10 -24.70
N LEU A 104 8.12 8.43 -25.27
CA LEU A 104 7.16 7.50 -25.85
C LEU A 104 6.79 7.97 -27.25
N ARG A 105 6.84 7.07 -28.23
CA ARG A 105 6.43 7.35 -29.60
C ARG A 105 5.39 6.33 -30.06
N PRO A 106 4.09 6.65 -29.98
CA PRO A 106 3.03 5.83 -30.55
C PRO A 106 3.10 5.90 -32.09
N GLU A 107 3.21 4.76 -32.76
CA GLU A 107 3.41 4.68 -34.22
C GLU A 107 2.24 4.03 -34.96
N GLN A 108 1.49 3.13 -34.30
CA GLN A 108 0.37 2.41 -34.92
C GLN A 108 -0.81 2.33 -33.95
N GLY A 109 -2.03 2.58 -34.44
CA GLY A 109 -3.28 2.47 -33.67
C GLY A 109 -4.17 3.70 -33.76
N ALA A 110 -5.42 3.59 -33.29
CA ALA A 110 -6.39 4.68 -33.32
C ALA A 110 -5.92 5.88 -32.49
N GLY A 111 -5.90 7.08 -33.10
CA GLY A 111 -5.49 8.32 -32.45
C GLY A 111 -3.99 8.48 -32.23
N THR A 112 -3.14 7.76 -32.98
CA THR A 112 -1.68 7.95 -32.96
C THR A 112 -1.26 9.01 -34.00
N ASP A 113 -0.37 9.91 -33.61
CA ASP A 113 0.12 11.03 -34.43
C ASP A 113 1.63 10.94 -34.73
N GLY A 114 2.28 9.83 -34.35
CA GLY A 114 3.70 9.58 -34.60
C GLY A 114 4.64 10.51 -33.83
N ARG A 115 4.10 11.35 -32.93
CA ARG A 115 4.86 12.34 -32.15
C ARG A 115 5.56 11.70 -30.97
N LEU A 116 6.64 12.33 -30.51
CA LEU A 116 7.29 11.96 -29.26
C LEU A 116 6.60 12.65 -28.09
N TYR A 117 6.16 11.86 -27.13
CA TYR A 117 5.56 12.33 -25.89
C TYR A 117 6.57 12.19 -24.75
N PRO A 118 6.84 13.26 -23.98
CA PRO A 118 7.66 13.17 -22.79
C PRO A 118 6.88 12.40 -21.71
N THR A 119 7.57 11.57 -20.95
CA THR A 119 7.02 11.07 -19.69
C THR A 119 7.06 12.16 -18.63
N VAL A 120 6.38 11.94 -17.51
CA VAL A 120 6.39 12.92 -16.42
C VAL A 120 7.77 13.06 -15.79
N TYR A 121 8.59 11.99 -15.80
CA TYR A 121 9.99 12.08 -15.40
C TYR A 121 10.78 13.06 -16.26
N THR A 122 10.54 13.06 -17.58
CA THR A 122 11.15 14.02 -18.51
C THR A 122 10.61 15.43 -18.29
N LEU A 123 9.30 15.58 -18.09
CA LEU A 123 8.68 16.89 -17.80
C LEU A 123 9.16 17.49 -16.48
N TRP A 124 9.54 16.69 -15.50
CA TRP A 124 10.11 17.19 -14.26
C TRP A 124 11.50 17.77 -14.40
N ARG A 125 12.32 17.14 -15.23
CA ARG A 125 13.65 17.66 -15.54
C ARG A 125 13.55 18.88 -16.45
N HIS A 126 12.54 18.94 -17.32
CA HIS A 126 12.31 20.04 -18.25
C HIS A 126 10.85 20.53 -18.19
N PRO A 127 10.46 21.26 -17.12
CA PRO A 127 9.07 21.67 -16.87
C PRO A 127 8.51 22.65 -17.91
N ARG A 128 9.38 23.29 -18.69
CA ARG A 128 9.01 24.22 -19.76
C ARG A 128 8.79 23.57 -21.13
N LEU A 129 8.91 22.24 -21.26
CA LEU A 129 8.68 21.54 -22.53
C LEU A 129 7.22 21.61 -22.99
N VAL A 130 6.26 21.63 -22.06
CA VAL A 130 4.83 21.60 -22.35
C VAL A 130 4.14 22.70 -21.54
N PRO A 131 3.15 23.42 -22.10
CA PRO A 131 2.38 24.41 -21.35
C PRO A 131 1.72 23.83 -20.11
N LEU A 132 1.81 24.55 -18.98
CA LEU A 132 1.19 24.15 -17.73
C LEU A 132 -0.28 24.55 -17.69
N LEU A 133 -1.17 23.60 -17.39
CA LEU A 133 -2.60 23.85 -17.18
C LEU A 133 -2.96 23.59 -15.72
N HIS A 134 -3.52 24.59 -15.04
CA HIS A 134 -4.02 24.44 -13.68
C HIS A 134 -5.46 23.93 -13.68
N THR A 135 -5.72 22.83 -12.97
CA THR A 135 -7.05 22.21 -12.87
C THR A 135 -7.58 22.22 -11.43
N PRO A 136 -8.89 22.46 -11.21
CA PRO A 136 -9.50 22.39 -9.87
C PRO A 136 -9.42 20.99 -9.24
N ASN A 137 -9.34 20.94 -7.90
CA ASN A 137 -9.12 19.70 -7.14
C ASN A 137 -10.19 18.62 -7.38
N LEU A 138 -11.46 19.00 -7.59
CA LEU A 138 -12.56 18.07 -7.89
C LEU A 138 -12.33 17.24 -9.16
N VAL A 139 -11.57 17.77 -10.13
CA VAL A 139 -11.26 17.08 -11.38
C VAL A 139 -10.06 16.14 -11.19
N MET A 140 -9.23 16.39 -10.17
CA MET A 140 -8.05 15.57 -9.89
C MET A 140 -8.46 14.14 -9.55
N ASP A 141 -9.54 13.92 -8.79
CA ASP A 141 -10.04 12.57 -8.48
C ASP A 141 -10.41 11.75 -9.73
N LYS A 142 -10.96 12.40 -10.75
CA LYS A 142 -11.26 11.78 -12.04
C LYS A 142 -10.00 11.62 -12.90
N LEU A 143 -9.10 12.62 -12.90
CA LEU A 143 -7.79 12.54 -13.56
C LEU A 143 -6.93 11.42 -12.97
N TYR A 144 -6.97 11.17 -11.67
CA TYR A 144 -6.26 10.06 -11.03
C TYR A 144 -6.86 8.69 -11.42
N GLY A 145 -8.17 8.63 -11.69
CA GLY A 145 -8.85 7.44 -12.20
C GLY A 145 -8.63 7.18 -13.70
N ASP A 146 -8.44 8.24 -14.50
CA ASP A 146 -8.37 8.16 -15.97
C ASP A 146 -6.98 8.40 -16.58
N CYS A 147 -6.05 9.06 -15.89
CA CYS A 147 -4.65 9.23 -16.33
C CYS A 147 -3.76 8.12 -15.77
N GLY A 148 -2.96 7.55 -16.66
CA GLY A 148 -2.10 6.41 -16.35
C GLY A 148 -1.14 6.67 -15.19
N VAL A 149 -0.90 5.59 -14.44
CA VAL A 149 -0.07 5.40 -13.25
C VAL A 149 1.25 6.23 -13.17
N CYS A 150 1.84 6.61 -14.31
CA CYS A 150 3.10 7.36 -14.36
C CYS A 150 2.99 8.85 -13.97
N VAL A 151 1.92 9.55 -14.38
CA VAL A 151 1.70 10.97 -14.05
C VAL A 151 1.35 11.13 -12.58
N THR A 152 0.52 10.22 -12.09
CA THR A 152 0.09 10.13 -10.69
C THR A 152 1.25 9.82 -9.74
N ILE A 153 2.20 8.94 -10.12
CA ILE A 153 3.36 8.64 -9.27
C ILE A 153 4.31 9.84 -9.17
N CYS A 154 4.53 10.54 -10.27
CA CYS A 154 5.47 11.67 -10.30
C CYS A 154 4.91 12.83 -9.48
N ILE A 155 3.80 13.48 -9.86
CA ILE A 155 3.28 14.67 -9.13
C ILE A 155 3.26 14.44 -7.61
N PHE A 156 2.94 13.21 -7.21
CA PHE A 156 2.98 12.75 -5.83
C PHE A 156 4.38 12.70 -5.19
N LEU A 157 5.39 12.15 -5.87
CA LEU A 157 6.80 12.15 -5.44
C LEU A 157 7.32 13.59 -5.17
N SER A 158 7.08 14.55 -6.07
CA SER A 158 7.55 15.94 -5.90
C SER A 158 6.83 16.65 -4.75
N GLN A 159 5.53 16.39 -4.56
CA GLN A 159 4.79 16.92 -3.42
C GLN A 159 5.27 16.33 -2.09
N ILE A 160 5.62 15.04 -2.05
CA ILE A 160 6.19 14.42 -0.84
C ILE A 160 7.57 15.01 -0.55
N ASP A 161 8.43 15.18 -1.55
CA ASP A 161 9.76 15.79 -1.38
C ASP A 161 9.66 17.20 -0.80
N MET A 162 8.79 18.03 -1.38
CA MET A 162 8.52 19.38 -0.87
C MET A 162 7.99 19.36 0.56
N ALA A 163 7.10 18.41 0.90
CA ALA A 163 6.58 18.30 2.26
C ALA A 163 7.66 17.91 3.28
N PHE A 164 8.59 17.01 2.94
CA PHE A 164 9.71 16.64 3.81
C PHE A 164 10.70 17.79 4.01
N HIS A 165 11.01 18.52 2.93
CA HIS A 165 11.86 19.72 3.00
C HIS A 165 11.20 20.83 3.83
N ASN A 166 9.93 21.14 3.57
CA ASN A 166 9.18 22.17 4.29
C ASN A 166 8.95 21.82 5.77
N ALA A 167 8.75 20.54 6.10
CA ALA A 167 8.63 20.09 7.49
C ALA A 167 9.92 20.33 8.28
N PHE A 168 11.09 20.14 7.64
CA PHE A 168 12.38 20.45 8.24
C PHE A 168 12.56 21.96 8.47
N LEU A 169 12.23 22.79 7.48
CA LEU A 169 12.23 24.26 7.63
C LEU A 169 11.27 24.74 8.73
N TYR A 170 10.08 24.16 8.80
CA TYR A 170 9.11 24.46 9.85
C TYR A 170 9.66 24.13 11.25
N CYS A 171 10.40 23.04 11.38
CA CYS A 171 11.07 22.68 12.63
C CYS A 171 12.13 23.71 13.04
N LEU A 172 13.00 24.14 12.12
CA LEU A 172 13.98 25.19 12.37
C LEU A 172 13.31 26.52 12.75
N TYR A 173 12.20 26.85 12.07
CA TYR A 173 11.42 28.06 12.33
C TYR A 173 10.81 28.05 13.74
N GLN A 174 10.28 26.90 14.20
CA GLN A 174 9.78 26.76 15.56
C GLN A 174 10.87 26.91 16.63
N HIS A 175 12.05 26.32 16.41
CA HIS A 175 13.16 26.44 17.36
C HIS A 175 13.73 27.86 17.41
N LYS A 176 13.74 28.57 16.28
CA LYS A 176 14.12 29.97 16.20
C LYS A 176 13.15 30.90 16.93
N ASN A 177 11.85 30.62 16.89
CA ASN A 177 10.81 31.51 17.42
C ASN A 177 10.24 31.10 18.80
N GLY A 178 10.42 29.85 19.22
CA GLY A 178 9.77 29.27 20.40
C GLY A 178 10.64 29.15 21.66
N THR A 179 11.96 29.31 21.55
CA THR A 179 12.90 29.12 22.68
C THR A 179 13.70 30.38 22.92
N THR A 180 13.87 30.79 24.17
CA THR A 180 14.60 31.97 24.62
C THR A 180 15.97 32.12 23.89
N PRO A 181 16.30 33.31 23.35
CA PRO A 181 17.35 33.52 22.33
C PRO A 181 18.81 33.46 22.85
N SER A 182 19.13 32.57 23.81
CA SER A 182 20.41 32.66 24.55
C SER A 182 21.43 31.55 24.24
N THR A 183 21.18 30.66 23.27
CA THR A 183 22.17 29.65 22.84
C THR A 183 22.22 29.51 21.32
N PRO A 184 23.41 29.41 20.69
CA PRO A 184 23.56 29.28 19.24
C PRO A 184 22.79 28.06 18.67
N ASP A 185 22.59 27.02 19.49
CA ASP A 185 21.91 25.78 19.08
C ASP A 185 20.36 25.86 19.20
N HIS A 186 19.78 26.97 19.63
CA HIS A 186 18.33 27.20 19.75
C HIS A 186 17.54 26.06 20.44
N GLY A 187 18.17 25.31 21.36
CA GLY A 187 17.58 24.18 22.07
C GLY A 187 17.60 22.84 21.31
N MET A 188 18.22 22.76 20.13
CA MET A 188 18.47 21.49 19.44
C MET A 188 19.69 20.77 20.02
N SER A 189 19.52 19.49 20.38
CA SER A 189 20.60 18.64 20.88
C SER A 189 21.33 17.96 19.72
N PHE A 190 22.51 18.47 19.36
CA PHE A 190 23.42 17.81 18.43
C PHE A 190 24.34 16.80 19.16
N PRO A 191 24.80 15.72 18.50
CA PRO A 191 24.52 15.32 17.12
C PRO A 191 23.14 14.66 16.95
N ILE A 192 22.44 15.01 15.86
CA ILE A 192 21.13 14.45 15.54
C ILE A 192 21.30 13.19 14.69
N GLN A 193 20.75 12.08 15.19
CA GLN A 193 20.69 10.81 14.48
C GLN A 193 19.58 10.81 13.42
N ALA A 194 19.75 10.01 12.37
CA ALA A 194 18.81 9.93 11.25
C ALA A 194 17.40 9.50 11.69
N SER A 195 17.30 8.64 12.70
CA SER A 195 16.03 8.19 13.30
C SER A 195 15.33 9.31 14.06
N PHE A 196 16.09 10.14 14.80
CA PHE A 196 15.58 11.27 15.56
C PHE A 196 15.07 12.39 14.65
N LEU A 197 15.81 12.67 13.57
CA LEU A 197 15.41 13.63 12.53
C LEU A 197 14.02 13.31 11.97
N ILE A 198 13.80 12.06 11.54
CA ILE A 198 12.52 11.69 10.93
C ILE A 198 11.38 11.71 11.94
N SER A 199 11.59 11.13 13.13
CA SER A 199 10.52 10.94 14.12
C SER A 199 10.12 12.21 14.86
N ASN A 200 11.07 13.07 15.22
CA ASN A 200 10.83 14.24 16.05
C ASN A 200 10.88 15.57 15.28
N LEU A 201 11.67 15.66 14.20
CA LEU A 201 11.89 16.92 13.49
C LEU A 201 11.15 17.03 12.15
N ILE A 202 10.66 15.91 11.60
CA ILE A 202 9.95 15.90 10.30
C ILE A 202 8.51 15.45 10.48
N THR A 203 8.29 14.24 11.01
CA THR A 203 6.94 13.64 11.12
C THR A 203 5.90 14.55 11.79
N PRO A 204 6.21 15.29 12.88
CA PRO A 204 5.23 16.17 13.53
C PRO A 204 4.81 17.37 12.67
N PHE A 205 5.63 17.79 11.71
CA PHE A 205 5.43 18.98 10.90
C PHE A 205 4.97 18.64 9.47
N LEU A 206 4.63 17.38 9.19
CA LEU A 206 4.04 17.02 7.90
C LEU A 206 2.53 17.37 7.88
N PRO A 207 2.00 17.91 6.76
CA PRO A 207 0.59 18.25 6.62
C PRO A 207 -0.28 17.00 6.37
N ILE A 208 -0.44 16.16 7.40
CA ILE A 208 -1.19 14.89 7.32
C ILE A 208 -2.59 15.08 7.91
N HIS A 209 -3.60 15.24 7.05
CA HIS A 209 -4.99 15.51 7.49
C HIS A 209 -5.83 14.24 7.72
N SER A 210 -5.36 13.06 7.30
CA SER A 210 -6.06 11.79 7.50
C SER A 210 -5.12 10.58 7.69
N ALA A 211 -5.61 9.51 8.32
CA ALA A 211 -4.84 8.28 8.54
C ALA A 211 -4.45 7.55 7.24
N GLN A 212 -5.23 7.72 6.16
CA GLN A 212 -4.87 7.19 4.83
C GLN A 212 -3.73 8.01 4.22
N GLN A 213 -3.73 9.33 4.44
CA GLN A 213 -2.69 10.24 3.95
C GLN A 213 -1.31 9.94 4.58
N SER A 214 -1.26 9.49 5.84
CA SER A 214 -0.02 9.11 6.53
C SER A 214 0.78 8.02 5.82
N GLN A 215 0.11 7.08 5.14
CA GLN A 215 0.78 5.99 4.41
C GLN A 215 1.55 6.47 3.18
N PHE A 216 1.25 7.68 2.72
CA PHE A 216 1.85 8.27 1.53
C PHE A 216 3.06 9.15 1.84
N TYR A 217 3.10 9.79 3.00
CA TYR A 217 4.25 10.57 3.47
C TYR A 217 5.28 9.66 4.17
N ASN A 218 6.10 8.99 3.37
CA ASN A 218 7.19 8.12 3.86
C ASN A 218 8.49 8.46 3.12
N ILE A 219 9.63 8.46 3.82
CA ILE A 219 10.95 8.72 3.23
C ILE A 219 11.25 7.77 2.06
N LYS A 220 10.72 6.54 2.06
CA LYS A 220 10.88 5.58 0.95
C LYS A 220 10.15 5.99 -0.33
N LYS A 221 9.16 6.88 -0.21
CA LYS A 221 8.37 7.45 -1.31
C LYS A 221 8.86 8.84 -1.73
N THR A 222 9.96 9.33 -1.15
CA THR A 222 10.67 10.52 -1.62
C THR A 222 11.66 10.16 -2.72
N SER A 223 12.11 11.15 -3.50
CA SER A 223 13.19 10.96 -4.49
C SER A 223 14.50 10.50 -3.85
N TRP A 224 14.76 10.88 -2.59
CA TRP A 224 15.95 10.47 -1.85
C TRP A 224 15.94 9.00 -1.46
N LYS A 225 14.76 8.37 -1.36
CA LYS A 225 14.51 6.96 -0.98
C LYS A 225 15.00 6.52 0.41
N ASN A 226 15.98 7.21 0.98
CA ASN A 226 16.57 6.95 2.28
C ASN A 226 16.99 8.25 2.99
N VAL A 227 17.11 8.18 4.31
CA VAL A 227 17.40 9.36 5.16
C VAL A 227 18.81 9.88 4.92
N LYS A 228 19.79 9.01 4.63
CA LYS A 228 21.17 9.41 4.34
C LYS A 228 21.27 10.35 3.14
N LYS A 229 20.58 10.02 2.03
CA LYS A 229 20.51 10.86 0.83
C LYS A 229 19.78 12.17 1.10
N PHE A 230 18.75 12.14 1.94
CA PHE A 230 18.04 13.36 2.37
C PHE A 230 18.92 14.28 3.22
N ILE A 231 19.64 13.75 4.20
CA ILE A 231 20.59 14.54 5.02
C ILE A 231 21.69 15.14 4.14
N LYS A 232 22.23 14.38 3.19
CA LYS A 232 23.22 14.88 2.21
C LYS A 232 22.64 15.96 1.29
N HIS A 233 21.33 15.92 1.01
CA HIS A 233 20.66 16.97 0.26
C HIS A 233 20.57 18.27 1.07
N LEU A 234 20.15 18.18 2.33
CA LEU A 234 20.12 19.34 3.24
C LEU A 234 21.53 19.93 3.46
N ASP A 235 22.56 19.08 3.52
CA ASP A 235 23.97 19.48 3.63
C ASP A 235 24.44 20.22 2.36
N LYS A 236 24.02 19.74 1.17
CA LYS A 236 24.30 20.41 -0.11
C LYS A 236 23.58 21.76 -0.26
N GLU A 237 22.40 21.90 0.33
CA GLU A 237 21.66 23.17 0.37
C GLU A 237 22.19 24.15 1.42
N GLY A 238 23.13 23.72 2.28
CA GLY A 238 23.71 24.54 3.34
C GLY A 238 22.82 24.69 4.58
N LEU A 239 21.76 23.88 4.70
CA LEU A 239 20.83 23.93 5.84
C LEU A 239 21.37 23.18 7.07
N VAL A 240 22.24 22.19 6.87
CA VAL A 240 22.85 21.39 7.94
C VAL A 240 24.31 21.10 7.63
N LYS A 241 25.10 20.73 8.64
CA LYS A 241 26.41 20.09 8.46
C LYS A 241 26.31 18.63 8.84
N ALA A 242 26.57 17.73 7.89
CA ALA A 242 26.47 16.29 8.11
C ALA A 242 27.83 15.58 8.14
N LYS A 243 27.94 14.48 8.90
CA LYS A 243 29.12 13.61 8.91
C LYS A 243 28.73 12.14 8.93
N ASP A 244 29.44 11.32 8.15
CA ASP A 244 29.29 9.87 8.16
C ASP A 244 30.09 9.27 9.33
N ARG A 245 29.45 8.43 10.16
CA ARG A 245 30.09 7.71 11.28
C ARG A 245 30.50 6.29 10.84
N ASN A 246 31.55 5.74 11.45
CA ASN A 246 31.98 4.35 11.23
C ASN A 246 30.82 3.40 11.62
N GLY A 247 30.14 2.84 10.61
CA GLY A 247 28.87 2.13 10.77
C GLY A 247 27.82 2.46 9.70
N GLY A 248 28.10 3.43 8.82
CA GLY A 248 27.28 3.71 7.63
C GLY A 248 26.14 4.72 7.85
N GLU A 249 25.89 5.14 9.08
CA GLU A 249 24.90 6.16 9.45
C GLU A 249 25.47 7.58 9.27
N THR A 250 24.65 8.47 8.68
CA THR A 250 24.94 9.90 8.54
C THR A 250 24.25 10.66 9.67
N ILE A 251 25.02 11.40 10.46
CA ILE A 251 24.54 12.23 11.57
C ILE A 251 24.64 13.71 11.20
N ILE A 252 23.72 14.52 11.72
CA ILE A 252 23.79 15.99 11.60
C ILE A 252 24.52 16.53 12.82
N LEU A 253 25.56 17.33 12.59
CA LEU A 253 26.40 17.94 13.63
C LEU A 253 25.96 19.35 14.00
N ASP A 254 25.36 20.07 13.05
CA ASP A 254 25.02 21.48 13.18
C ASP A 254 23.91 21.82 12.17
N ALA A 255 23.11 22.85 12.43
CA ALA A 255 22.06 23.33 11.54
C ALA A 255 22.13 24.85 11.40
N ASP A 256 21.93 25.35 10.18
CA ASP A 256 21.95 26.80 9.92
C ASP A 256 20.55 27.40 10.13
N PHE A 257 20.41 28.19 11.19
CA PHE A 257 19.19 28.91 11.54
C PHE A 257 19.08 30.30 10.88
N GLU A 258 20.13 30.76 10.18
CA GLU A 258 20.17 32.03 9.45
C GLU A 258 20.06 31.85 7.93
N ALA A 259 19.79 30.62 7.47
CA ALA A 259 19.60 30.31 6.06
C ALA A 259 18.50 31.20 5.42
N ALA A 260 18.78 31.76 4.23
CA ALA A 260 17.85 32.63 3.50
C ALA A 260 16.50 31.94 3.17
N GLN A 261 16.48 30.61 3.10
CA GLN A 261 15.26 29.82 2.92
C GLN A 261 14.35 29.86 4.14
N LEU A 262 14.90 30.00 5.35
CA LEU A 262 14.15 30.14 6.59
C LEU A 262 13.54 31.53 6.74
N ALA A 263 14.23 32.57 6.27
CA ALA A 263 13.73 33.95 6.29
C ALA A 263 12.49 34.15 5.40
N ASN A 264 12.42 33.42 4.28
CA ASN A 264 11.30 33.45 3.35
C ASN A 264 10.22 32.39 3.64
N PHE A 265 10.40 31.59 4.70
CA PHE A 265 9.49 30.49 5.02
C PHE A 265 8.21 31.01 5.69
N VAL A 266 7.06 30.71 5.09
CA VAL A 266 5.74 31.00 5.66
C VAL A 266 5.18 29.73 6.32
N PRO A 267 4.95 29.72 7.64
CA PRO A 267 4.38 28.58 8.34
C PRO A 267 3.00 28.21 7.80
N TYR A 268 2.78 26.92 7.53
CA TYR A 268 1.48 26.37 7.12
C TYR A 268 0.71 25.74 8.30
N GLU A 269 -0.61 25.62 8.17
CA GLU A 269 -1.46 25.05 9.22
C GLU A 269 -1.26 23.55 9.37
N LEU A 270 -0.95 23.12 10.59
CA LEU A 270 -0.84 21.70 10.95
C LEU A 270 -2.19 21.20 11.50
N PRO A 271 -2.59 19.95 11.17
CA PRO A 271 -3.80 19.37 11.75
C PRO A 271 -3.69 19.30 13.28
N LYS A 272 -4.67 19.89 13.98
CA LYS A 272 -4.73 19.93 15.44
C LYS A 272 -4.86 18.50 15.99
N LYS A 273 -3.78 17.99 16.58
CA LYS A 273 -3.76 16.71 17.30
C LYS A 273 -4.33 16.96 18.69
N ASN A 274 -5.52 16.44 18.99
CA ASN A 274 -6.08 16.48 20.34
C ASN A 274 -5.08 15.87 21.32
N SER A 275 -4.66 16.69 22.28
CA SER A 275 -3.63 16.41 23.27
C SER A 275 -4.17 15.51 24.38
N SER A 276 -4.25 14.20 24.14
CA SER A 276 -4.56 13.24 25.21
C SER A 276 -4.09 11.81 24.91
N ASP A 277 -2.83 11.62 24.50
CA ASP A 277 -2.18 10.31 24.55
C ASP A 277 -0.65 10.46 24.52
N LYS A 278 -0.07 10.81 25.67
CA LYS A 278 1.35 10.57 25.99
C LYS A 278 1.39 9.55 27.12
N ALA A 279 1.61 8.28 26.79
CA ALA A 279 2.43 7.32 27.55
C ALA A 279 2.19 5.88 27.06
N ALA A 280 3.02 5.38 26.13
CA ALA A 280 3.37 3.96 26.07
C ALA A 280 4.57 3.70 25.13
N LYS A 281 5.75 3.60 25.77
CA LYS A 281 6.85 2.65 25.53
C LYS A 281 7.39 2.42 24.10
N SER A 282 8.59 2.99 23.89
CA SER A 282 9.84 2.33 23.49
C SER A 282 9.73 1.05 22.65
N VAL A 283 10.02 1.16 21.36
CA VAL A 283 10.54 0.04 20.57
C VAL A 283 11.71 0.53 19.71
N SER A 284 12.87 -0.06 19.98
CA SER A 284 14.15 0.12 19.32
C SER A 284 14.07 -0.19 17.82
N LEU A 285 14.69 0.64 16.98
CA LEU A 285 14.86 0.39 15.55
C LEU A 285 16.33 0.51 15.16
N GLY A 286 17.06 -0.58 15.38
CA GLY A 286 18.20 -0.95 14.55
C GLY A 286 17.67 -1.55 13.25
N GLY A 287 18.33 -1.19 12.15
CA GLY A 287 18.02 -1.69 10.82
C GLY A 287 18.21 -3.20 10.71
N ASP A 288 17.22 -3.85 10.10
CA ASP A 288 17.39 -4.95 9.17
C ASP A 288 16.03 -5.21 8.53
N ASP A 289 16.04 -5.89 7.40
CA ASP A 289 14.90 -6.36 6.62
C ASP A 289 13.82 -7.07 7.48
N LYS A 290 12.98 -6.29 8.16
CA LYS A 290 11.92 -6.78 9.04
C LYS A 290 10.59 -6.68 8.33
N ASP A 291 9.93 -7.83 8.23
CA ASP A 291 8.53 -7.95 7.83
C ASP A 291 7.68 -6.96 8.63
N LEU A 292 7.00 -6.05 7.92
CA LEU A 292 6.09 -5.05 8.50
C LEU A 292 4.95 -5.71 9.31
N ALA A 293 4.69 -7.01 9.12
CA ALA A 293 3.72 -7.79 9.88
C ALA A 293 4.21 -8.21 11.28
N VAL A 294 5.51 -8.15 11.58
CA VAL A 294 6.06 -8.54 12.89
C VAL A 294 5.70 -7.49 13.94
N GLY A 295 4.99 -7.92 14.99
CA GLY A 295 4.47 -7.06 16.06
C GLY A 295 3.08 -6.47 15.79
N GLN A 296 2.44 -6.79 14.65
CA GLN A 296 1.03 -6.44 14.44
C GLN A 296 0.14 -7.31 15.35
N SER A 297 -0.98 -6.76 15.81
CA SER A 297 -2.03 -7.54 16.46
C SER A 297 -3.35 -7.31 15.74
N PHE A 298 -4.14 -8.36 15.60
CA PHE A 298 -5.41 -8.30 14.90
C PHE A 298 -6.52 -8.82 15.80
N THR A 299 -7.72 -8.29 15.58
CA THR A 299 -8.97 -8.85 16.10
C THR A 299 -9.85 -9.21 14.92
N VAL A 300 -10.01 -10.51 14.66
CA VAL A 300 -10.98 -11.02 13.69
C VAL A 300 -12.36 -10.99 14.35
N LYS A 301 -13.29 -10.22 13.78
CA LYS A 301 -14.71 -10.28 14.14
C LYS A 301 -15.47 -11.05 13.06
N THR A 302 -16.21 -12.08 13.47
CA THR A 302 -17.16 -12.78 12.62
C THR A 302 -18.46 -12.00 12.56
N LEU A 303 -18.98 -11.80 11.35
CA LEU A 303 -20.17 -11.04 11.05
C LEU A 303 -21.10 -11.90 10.21
N TYR A 304 -22.39 -11.58 10.28
CA TYR A 304 -23.46 -12.30 9.63
C TYR A 304 -24.29 -11.32 8.82
N ARG A 305 -24.52 -11.65 7.55
CA ARG A 305 -25.40 -10.88 6.68
C ARG A 305 -26.68 -11.67 6.43
N PRO A 306 -27.85 -11.15 6.81
CA PRO A 306 -29.12 -11.84 6.62
C PRO A 306 -29.49 -11.94 5.14
N SER A 307 -30.15 -13.04 4.81
CA SER A 307 -30.75 -13.29 3.51
C SER A 307 -32.09 -12.55 3.35
N GLY A 308 -32.52 -12.37 2.10
CA GLY A 308 -33.83 -11.81 1.78
C GLY A 308 -34.99 -12.62 2.39
N LYS A 309 -34.78 -13.91 2.68
CA LYS A 309 -35.77 -14.76 3.36
C LYS A 309 -36.12 -14.29 4.78
N LEU A 310 -35.15 -13.69 5.48
CA LEU A 310 -35.32 -13.22 6.86
C LEU A 310 -35.76 -11.75 6.93
N THR A 311 -35.85 -11.09 5.78
CA THR A 311 -36.15 -9.66 5.65
C THR A 311 -37.57 -9.52 5.07
N PRO A 312 -38.46 -8.68 5.63
CA PRO A 312 -38.25 -7.74 6.74
C PRO A 312 -38.54 -8.31 8.14
N THR A 313 -38.92 -9.59 8.24
CA THR A 313 -39.51 -10.18 9.44
C THR A 313 -38.58 -10.19 10.66
N LEU A 314 -37.33 -10.59 10.47
CA LEU A 314 -36.33 -10.70 11.54
C LEU A 314 -35.29 -9.57 11.47
N PHE A 315 -35.03 -9.07 10.27
CA PHE A 315 -34.05 -8.01 10.00
C PHE A 315 -34.66 -6.90 9.14
N PRO A 316 -34.25 -5.64 9.33
CA PRO A 316 -34.73 -4.53 8.50
C PRO A 316 -34.28 -4.68 7.04
N PRO A 317 -35.07 -4.18 6.07
CA PRO A 317 -34.73 -4.22 4.64
C PRO A 317 -33.63 -3.21 4.29
N LEU A 318 -32.40 -3.52 4.66
CA LEU A 318 -31.20 -2.73 4.37
C LEU A 318 -30.52 -3.20 3.08
N SER A 319 -29.83 -2.28 2.40
CA SER A 319 -29.12 -2.60 1.18
C SER A 319 -27.91 -3.50 1.46
N ASN A 320 -27.54 -4.29 0.47
CA ASN A 320 -26.37 -5.16 0.52
C ASN A 320 -25.03 -4.41 0.59
N LYS A 321 -25.07 -3.09 0.32
CA LYS A 321 -23.90 -2.19 0.38
C LYS A 321 -23.79 -1.45 1.72
N ASP A 322 -24.83 -1.51 2.56
CA ASP A 322 -24.84 -0.79 3.83
C ASP A 322 -24.00 -1.50 4.88
N VAL A 323 -23.14 -0.73 5.57
CA VAL A 323 -22.29 -1.25 6.66
C VAL A 323 -23.14 -1.75 7.84
N ASN A 324 -24.33 -1.19 8.03
CA ASN A 324 -25.26 -1.57 9.09
C ASN A 324 -25.98 -2.90 8.81
N ASN A 325 -25.82 -3.47 7.61
CA ASN A 325 -26.40 -4.77 7.24
C ASN A 325 -25.49 -5.96 7.62
N TYR A 326 -24.53 -5.73 8.51
CA TYR A 326 -23.61 -6.74 9.03
C TYR A 326 -23.76 -6.82 10.54
N TYR A 327 -24.13 -8.00 11.02
CA TYR A 327 -24.49 -8.23 12.42
C TYR A 327 -23.49 -9.14 13.12
N THR A 328 -23.20 -8.90 14.39
CA THR A 328 -22.46 -9.85 15.22
C THR A 328 -23.39 -10.96 15.72
N SER A 329 -22.82 -12.05 16.25
CA SER A 329 -23.62 -13.14 16.86
C SER A 329 -24.55 -12.63 17.97
N SER A 330 -24.08 -11.68 18.80
CA SER A 330 -24.90 -11.02 19.82
C SER A 330 -26.04 -10.20 19.22
N ASP A 331 -25.81 -9.53 18.09
CA ASP A 331 -26.86 -8.75 17.43
C ASP A 331 -27.94 -9.67 16.83
N VAL A 332 -27.54 -10.79 16.22
CA VAL A 332 -28.48 -11.80 15.72
C VAL A 332 -29.31 -12.38 16.87
N SER A 333 -28.67 -12.69 18.00
CA SER A 333 -29.37 -13.15 19.21
C SER A 333 -30.39 -12.14 19.71
N LYS A 334 -29.99 -10.85 19.77
CA LYS A 334 -30.86 -9.76 20.19
C LYS A 334 -32.07 -9.63 19.25
N ARG A 335 -31.84 -9.62 17.93
CA ARG A 335 -32.93 -9.55 16.93
C ARG A 335 -33.89 -10.73 17.02
N LEU A 336 -33.37 -11.94 17.26
CA LEU A 336 -34.20 -13.10 17.51
C LEU A 336 -35.06 -12.92 18.76
N ASN A 337 -34.49 -12.44 19.86
CA ASN A 337 -35.26 -12.20 21.08
C ASN A 337 -36.32 -11.11 20.91
N ASP A 338 -35.99 -10.01 20.24
CA ASP A 338 -36.93 -8.93 19.92
C ASP A 338 -38.10 -9.49 19.09
N TYR A 339 -37.81 -10.30 18.06
CA TYR A 339 -38.82 -10.95 17.23
C TYR A 339 -39.73 -11.88 18.03
N LEU A 340 -39.15 -12.78 18.84
CA LEU A 340 -39.91 -13.76 19.63
C LEU A 340 -40.83 -13.09 20.66
N THR A 341 -40.40 -11.95 21.21
CA THR A 341 -41.17 -11.19 22.21
C THR A 341 -42.30 -10.38 21.57
N ALA A 342 -42.12 -9.93 20.33
CA ALA A 342 -43.10 -9.13 19.60
C ALA A 342 -44.21 -9.95 18.90
N GLN A 343 -44.18 -11.30 18.97
CA GLN A 343 -45.20 -12.12 18.31
C GLN A 343 -46.53 -12.09 19.07
N ASP A 344 -47.62 -11.91 18.32
CA ASP A 344 -48.99 -12.05 18.77
C ASP A 344 -49.74 -13.02 17.83
N PRO A 345 -50.22 -14.19 18.31
CA PRO A 345 -50.19 -14.71 19.67
C PRO A 345 -48.78 -15.09 20.18
N PRO A 346 -48.55 -15.14 21.52
CA PRO A 346 -47.25 -15.47 22.09
C PRO A 346 -46.79 -16.88 21.72
N ILE A 347 -45.59 -16.98 21.15
CA ILE A 347 -44.97 -18.26 20.77
C ILE A 347 -43.98 -18.79 21.81
N ILE A 348 -43.71 -18.04 22.87
CA ILE A 348 -42.85 -18.47 23.97
C ILE A 348 -43.70 -19.29 24.94
N SER A 349 -43.25 -20.51 25.26
CA SER A 349 -43.97 -21.37 26.18
C SER A 349 -44.01 -20.77 27.60
N THR A 350 -45.21 -20.71 28.19
CA THR A 350 -45.44 -20.23 29.57
C THR A 350 -44.78 -21.12 30.61
N THR A 351 -44.67 -22.42 30.35
CA THR A 351 -44.05 -23.40 31.25
C THR A 351 -42.52 -23.34 31.22
N ASN A 352 -41.92 -23.06 30.05
CA ASN A 352 -40.48 -22.96 29.90
C ASN A 352 -40.10 -21.93 28.83
N PRO A 353 -39.49 -20.80 29.21
CA PRO A 353 -39.19 -19.73 28.27
C PRO A 353 -38.13 -20.11 27.22
N ARG A 354 -37.42 -21.23 27.38
CA ARG A 354 -36.45 -21.75 26.39
C ARG A 354 -37.11 -22.46 25.23
N ILE A 355 -38.38 -22.86 25.37
CA ILE A 355 -39.14 -23.59 24.35
C ILE A 355 -40.04 -22.60 23.60
N ILE A 356 -40.00 -22.69 22.28
CA ILE A 356 -40.74 -21.85 21.36
C ILE A 356 -41.66 -22.75 20.54
N SER A 357 -42.94 -22.40 20.46
CA SER A 357 -43.88 -23.04 19.55
C SER A 357 -43.60 -22.62 18.11
N LEU A 358 -43.74 -23.57 17.18
CA LEU A 358 -43.45 -23.29 15.77
C LEU A 358 -44.54 -22.40 15.18
N ASN A 359 -44.12 -21.31 14.56
CA ASN A 359 -44.97 -20.47 13.73
C ASN A 359 -44.64 -20.70 12.23
N PRO A 360 -45.51 -20.24 11.30
CA PRO A 360 -45.29 -20.43 9.87
C PRO A 360 -43.95 -19.88 9.35
N PHE A 361 -43.43 -18.82 9.99
CA PHE A 361 -42.15 -18.23 9.62
C PHE A 361 -40.98 -19.14 9.98
N ILE A 362 -40.90 -19.59 11.24
CA ILE A 362 -39.83 -20.49 11.72
C ILE A 362 -39.92 -21.83 10.97
N SER A 363 -41.12 -22.37 10.77
CA SER A 363 -41.32 -23.67 10.11
C SER A 363 -40.94 -23.67 8.63
N ASN A 364 -41.25 -22.60 7.90
CA ASN A 364 -41.05 -22.59 6.44
C ASN A 364 -39.74 -21.91 6.03
N THR A 365 -39.21 -21.03 6.88
CA THR A 365 -38.06 -20.17 6.54
C THR A 365 -36.78 -20.63 7.21
N ILE A 366 -36.82 -21.00 8.49
CA ILE A 366 -35.62 -21.33 9.29
C ILE A 366 -35.37 -22.84 9.33
N LEU A 367 -36.44 -23.65 9.37
CA LEU A 367 -36.32 -25.10 9.26
C LEU A 367 -36.17 -25.49 7.79
N SER A 368 -35.29 -26.45 7.55
CA SER A 368 -35.05 -27.08 6.25
C SER A 368 -35.76 -28.44 6.19
N SER A 369 -35.67 -29.13 5.05
CA SER A 369 -36.23 -30.49 4.91
C SER A 369 -35.31 -31.60 5.45
N SER A 370 -34.44 -31.29 6.42
CA SER A 370 -33.54 -32.29 7.03
C SER A 370 -34.33 -33.28 7.91
N PRO A 371 -33.84 -34.51 8.13
CA PRO A 371 -34.53 -35.50 8.96
C PRO A 371 -34.74 -35.03 10.41
N ASP A 372 -33.79 -34.27 10.97
CA ASP A 372 -33.91 -33.67 12.30
C ASP A 372 -34.99 -32.58 12.33
N ASP A 373 -35.15 -31.86 11.22
CA ASP A 373 -36.13 -30.78 11.07
C ASP A 373 -37.53 -31.33 10.95
N LEU A 374 -37.70 -32.45 10.22
CA LEU A 374 -38.96 -33.17 10.12
C LEU A 374 -39.43 -33.68 11.50
N ALA A 375 -38.51 -34.12 12.36
CA ALA A 375 -38.83 -34.51 13.73
C ALA A 375 -39.28 -33.30 14.57
N ILE A 376 -38.64 -32.14 14.37
CA ILE A 376 -39.02 -30.88 15.05
C ILE A 376 -40.39 -30.38 14.57
N LEU A 377 -40.66 -30.44 13.27
CA LEU A 377 -41.95 -30.07 12.67
C LEU A 377 -43.09 -30.95 13.21
N LYS A 378 -42.85 -32.27 13.34
CA LYS A 378 -43.81 -33.21 13.98
C LYS A 378 -44.04 -32.90 15.45
N ARG A 379 -43.02 -32.44 16.18
CA ARG A 379 -43.11 -32.09 17.60
C ARG A 379 -43.77 -30.74 17.85
N GLY A 380 -43.80 -29.85 16.85
CA GLY A 380 -44.42 -28.52 16.96
C GLY A 380 -43.66 -27.52 17.85
N THR A 381 -42.50 -27.89 18.40
CA THR A 381 -41.73 -27.08 19.36
C THR A 381 -40.24 -27.16 19.11
N ILE A 382 -39.54 -26.03 19.32
CA ILE A 382 -38.09 -25.92 19.14
C ILE A 382 -37.46 -25.13 20.31
N GLN A 383 -36.20 -25.42 20.63
CA GLN A 383 -35.45 -24.65 21.62
C GLN A 383 -34.91 -23.35 21.02
N ARG A 384 -34.90 -22.27 21.80
CA ARG A 384 -34.33 -20.97 21.40
C ARG A 384 -32.92 -21.10 20.83
N ASP A 385 -32.05 -21.83 21.53
CA ASP A 385 -30.65 -22.02 21.11
C ASP A 385 -30.53 -22.81 19.80
N ALA A 386 -31.47 -23.70 19.51
CA ALA A 386 -31.50 -24.43 18.25
C ALA A 386 -31.85 -23.52 17.07
N ILE A 387 -32.76 -22.56 17.25
CA ILE A 387 -33.06 -21.54 16.23
C ILE A 387 -31.82 -20.66 15.99
N LEU A 388 -31.21 -20.16 17.07
CA LEU A 388 -30.04 -19.30 16.98
C LEU A 388 -28.88 -20.00 16.29
N ARG A 389 -28.61 -21.26 16.64
CA ARG A 389 -27.57 -22.06 16.00
C ARG A 389 -27.80 -22.19 14.50
N ARG A 390 -29.03 -22.50 14.08
CA ARG A 390 -29.39 -22.59 12.65
C ARG A 390 -29.18 -21.27 11.92
N LEU A 391 -29.59 -20.15 12.52
CA LEU A 391 -29.40 -18.83 11.92
C LEU A 391 -27.91 -18.52 11.68
N LEU A 392 -27.02 -18.99 12.55
CA LEU A 392 -25.57 -18.75 12.42
C LEU A 392 -24.84 -19.78 11.57
N GLU A 393 -25.32 -21.02 11.51
CA GLU A 393 -24.67 -22.13 10.79
C GLU A 393 -25.14 -22.26 9.34
N ASP A 394 -26.40 -21.92 9.02
CA ASP A 394 -26.94 -22.00 7.67
C ASP A 394 -26.56 -20.76 6.84
N PRO A 395 -25.67 -20.90 5.82
CA PRO A 395 -25.26 -19.78 4.98
C PRO A 395 -26.39 -19.21 4.12
N SER A 396 -27.47 -19.96 3.90
CA SER A 396 -28.64 -19.53 3.14
C SER A 396 -29.54 -18.57 3.92
N LEU A 397 -29.44 -18.60 5.25
CA LEU A 397 -30.14 -17.73 6.20
C LEU A 397 -29.28 -16.53 6.54
N CYS A 398 -28.10 -16.76 7.10
CA CYS A 398 -27.12 -15.70 7.33
C CYS A 398 -25.79 -16.07 6.70
N ALA A 399 -25.40 -15.33 5.66
CA ALA A 399 -24.11 -15.51 5.02
C ALA A 399 -22.98 -15.07 5.98
N PRO A 400 -21.97 -15.91 6.23
CA PRO A 400 -20.85 -15.55 7.09
C PRO A 400 -19.92 -14.55 6.39
N TYR A 401 -19.50 -13.54 7.13
CA TYR A 401 -18.51 -12.54 6.76
C TYR A 401 -17.48 -12.40 7.89
N HIS A 402 -16.32 -11.85 7.59
CA HIS A 402 -15.33 -11.51 8.59
C HIS A 402 -14.73 -10.13 8.34
N ALA A 403 -14.37 -9.45 9.43
CA ALA A 403 -13.61 -8.22 9.40
C ALA A 403 -12.35 -8.39 10.26
N MET A 404 -11.20 -8.01 9.71
CA MET A 404 -9.93 -7.98 10.43
C MET A 404 -9.69 -6.55 10.91
N LEU A 405 -9.82 -6.33 12.21
CA LEU A 405 -9.63 -5.02 12.83
C LEU A 405 -8.21 -4.92 13.41
N LYS A 406 -7.51 -3.84 13.06
CA LYS A 406 -6.28 -3.44 13.75
C LYS A 406 -6.62 -2.75 15.08
N PRO A 407 -5.67 -2.61 16.01
CA PRO A 407 -5.92 -1.93 17.28
C PRO A 407 -6.38 -0.49 17.02
N GLY A 408 -7.53 -0.11 17.59
CA GLY A 408 -8.14 1.21 17.41
C GLY A 408 -9.03 1.39 16.17
N GLN A 409 -9.21 0.37 15.33
CA GLN A 409 -10.14 0.43 14.18
C GLN A 409 -11.52 -0.11 14.51
N THR A 410 -12.55 0.49 13.91
CA THR A 410 -13.94 0.06 14.04
C THR A 410 -14.44 -0.65 12.78
N LEU A 411 -15.63 -1.25 12.85
CA LEU A 411 -16.21 -1.96 11.71
C LEU A 411 -16.51 -1.04 10.52
N HIS A 412 -16.66 0.27 10.74
CA HIS A 412 -16.89 1.24 9.68
C HIS A 412 -15.64 1.52 8.83
N ASP A 413 -14.45 1.30 9.40
CA ASP A 413 -13.17 1.56 8.72
C ASP A 413 -12.73 0.41 7.81
N VAL A 414 -13.31 -0.78 7.99
CA VAL A 414 -12.87 -2.02 7.36
C VAL A 414 -14.02 -2.69 6.62
N LYS A 415 -13.87 -2.85 5.30
CA LYS A 415 -14.85 -3.57 4.47
C LYS A 415 -14.87 -5.07 4.84
N PRO A 416 -16.02 -5.63 5.26
CA PRO A 416 -16.15 -7.05 5.55
C PRO A 416 -15.89 -7.91 4.30
N LYS A 417 -15.17 -9.02 4.48
CA LYS A 417 -14.91 -10.03 3.43
C LYS A 417 -15.89 -11.19 3.59
N ALA A 418 -16.36 -11.72 2.47
CA ALA A 418 -17.27 -12.85 2.46
C ALA A 418 -16.55 -14.14 2.88
N GLY A 419 -17.26 -15.00 3.60
CA GLY A 419 -16.79 -16.31 4.02
C GLY A 419 -16.27 -16.36 5.46
N PRO A 420 -15.88 -17.57 5.91
CA PRO A 420 -15.39 -17.80 7.26
C PRO A 420 -14.12 -16.98 7.54
N GLY A 421 -13.85 -16.74 8.82
CA GLY A 421 -12.65 -16.01 9.25
C GLY A 421 -11.36 -16.64 8.70
N PRO A 422 -10.31 -15.82 8.46
CA PRO A 422 -9.06 -16.32 7.93
C PRO A 422 -8.42 -17.29 8.91
N LYS A 423 -7.92 -18.41 8.38
CA LYS A 423 -7.19 -19.42 9.14
C LYS A 423 -5.88 -19.74 8.44
N VAL A 424 -4.84 -19.97 9.24
CA VAL A 424 -3.56 -20.50 8.78
C VAL A 424 -3.59 -22.02 8.98
N THR A 425 -3.45 -22.78 7.90
CA THR A 425 -3.37 -24.25 8.00
C THR A 425 -1.91 -24.67 7.98
N VAL A 426 -1.50 -25.42 8.99
CA VAL A 426 -0.17 -26.03 9.13
C VAL A 426 -0.34 -27.53 8.95
N THR A 427 -0.03 -28.03 7.75
CA THR A 427 -0.12 -29.45 7.41
C THR A 427 1.25 -30.11 7.55
N ILE A 428 1.32 -31.21 8.30
CA ILE A 428 2.55 -31.99 8.48
C ILE A 428 2.39 -33.26 7.65
N GLU A 429 3.20 -33.44 6.61
CA GLU A 429 3.09 -34.56 5.66
C GLU A 429 4.44 -35.26 5.44
N ARG A 430 4.39 -36.53 5.01
CA ARG A 430 5.59 -37.33 4.74
C ARG A 430 5.97 -37.20 3.26
N ARG A 431 7.17 -36.68 2.97
CA ARG A 431 7.62 -36.38 1.59
C ARG A 431 8.27 -37.58 0.91
N THR A 432 9.17 -38.28 1.60
CA THR A 432 9.85 -39.48 1.07
C THR A 432 10.40 -40.31 2.24
N GLY A 433 10.12 -41.61 2.29
CA GLY A 433 10.62 -42.47 3.37
C GLY A 433 10.17 -41.96 4.75
N SER A 434 11.09 -41.82 5.71
CA SER A 434 10.86 -41.25 7.05
C SER A 434 10.83 -39.73 7.13
N LYS A 435 11.06 -39.01 6.02
CA LYS A 435 11.19 -37.55 6.04
C LYS A 435 9.83 -36.86 6.07
N VAL A 436 9.63 -36.04 7.10
CA VAL A 436 8.44 -35.21 7.32
C VAL A 436 8.72 -33.79 6.83
N VAL A 437 7.69 -33.12 6.34
CA VAL A 437 7.70 -31.71 5.95
C VAL A 437 6.50 -31.00 6.55
N THR A 438 6.70 -29.75 6.95
CA THR A 438 5.67 -28.86 7.47
C THR A 438 5.31 -27.86 6.38
N LYS A 439 4.04 -27.84 5.97
CA LYS A 439 3.49 -26.94 4.95
C LYS A 439 2.55 -25.94 5.60
N ILE A 440 2.75 -24.66 5.34
CA ILE A 440 1.99 -23.55 5.91
C ILE A 440 1.25 -22.82 4.78
N THR A 441 -0.05 -22.63 4.92
CA THR A 441 -0.93 -21.96 3.94
C THR A 441 -1.89 -20.98 4.61
N GLY A 442 -2.33 -19.94 3.90
CA GLY A 442 -3.33 -18.98 4.40
C GLY A 442 -2.73 -17.78 5.14
N LEU A 443 -1.52 -17.35 4.75
CA LEU A 443 -0.78 -16.24 5.37
C LEU A 443 -1.18 -14.87 4.81
N GLU A 444 -1.75 -14.85 3.61
CA GLU A 444 -2.10 -13.65 2.85
C GLU A 444 -3.09 -12.74 3.57
N PRO A 445 -4.16 -13.24 4.23
CA PRO A 445 -5.09 -12.37 4.96
C PRO A 445 -4.41 -11.61 6.10
N PHE A 446 -3.40 -12.21 6.73
CA PHE A 446 -2.66 -11.61 7.84
C PHE A 446 -1.57 -10.62 7.38
N GLY A 447 -1.37 -10.47 6.06
CA GLY A 447 -0.36 -9.59 5.49
C GLY A 447 1.08 -10.08 5.71
N ALA A 448 1.25 -11.31 6.17
CA ALA A 448 2.57 -11.92 6.38
C ALA A 448 3.16 -12.33 5.02
N ALA A 449 4.34 -11.78 4.68
CA ALA A 449 5.02 -12.13 3.44
C ALA A 449 5.55 -13.58 3.51
N PRO A 450 5.16 -14.47 2.57
CA PRO A 450 5.57 -15.89 2.59
C PRO A 450 7.09 -16.08 2.49
N GLN A 451 7.78 -15.24 1.72
CA GLN A 451 9.25 -15.27 1.58
C GLN A 451 9.94 -14.92 2.90
N LEU A 452 9.53 -13.82 3.54
CA LEU A 452 10.11 -13.42 4.83
C LEU A 452 9.79 -14.41 5.95
N LEU A 453 8.64 -15.12 5.88
CA LEU A 453 8.37 -16.23 6.79
C LEU A 453 9.29 -17.41 6.54
N ALA A 454 9.54 -17.75 5.27
CA ALA A 454 10.47 -18.83 4.91
C ALA A 454 11.87 -18.53 5.46
N ASP A 455 12.41 -17.33 5.25
CA ASP A 455 13.75 -16.97 5.71
C ASP A 455 13.88 -16.96 7.24
N GLU A 456 12.84 -16.51 7.95
CA GLU A 456 12.79 -16.56 9.41
C GLU A 456 12.75 -18.01 9.92
N LEU A 457 11.92 -18.86 9.31
CA LEU A 457 11.81 -20.27 9.66
C LEU A 457 13.07 -21.04 9.27
N GLN A 458 13.75 -20.69 8.19
CA GLN A 458 15.02 -21.30 7.80
C GLN A 458 16.07 -21.11 8.89
N LYS A 459 16.17 -19.89 9.43
CA LYS A 459 17.10 -19.54 10.51
C LYS A 459 16.69 -20.20 11.83
N LYS A 460 15.41 -20.09 12.21
CA LYS A 460 14.90 -20.63 13.49
C LYS A 460 14.88 -22.14 13.58
N CYS A 461 14.54 -22.81 12.47
CA CYS A 461 14.43 -24.26 12.41
C CYS A 461 15.72 -24.93 11.93
N SER A 462 16.74 -24.14 11.56
CA SER A 462 17.99 -24.62 10.93
C SER A 462 17.73 -25.63 9.81
N SER A 463 16.67 -25.41 9.03
CA SER A 463 16.11 -26.37 8.08
C SER A 463 15.85 -25.70 6.74
N SER A 464 15.94 -26.44 5.63
CA SER A 464 15.65 -25.90 4.31
C SER A 464 14.17 -25.53 4.18
N THR A 465 13.92 -24.32 3.67
CA THR A 465 12.58 -23.79 3.40
C THR A 465 12.40 -23.46 1.92
N SER A 466 11.18 -23.58 1.40
CA SER A 466 10.84 -23.19 0.04
C SER A 466 9.45 -22.59 -0.02
N VAL A 467 9.25 -21.59 -0.88
CA VAL A 467 7.94 -20.99 -1.15
C VAL A 467 7.43 -21.47 -2.50
N SER A 468 6.21 -22.00 -2.54
CA SER A 468 5.56 -22.46 -3.76
C SER A 468 4.06 -22.17 -3.74
N GLN A 469 3.42 -22.10 -4.90
CA GLN A 469 1.97 -21.90 -4.96
C GLN A 469 1.23 -23.03 -4.22
N ALA A 470 0.24 -22.67 -3.41
CA ALA A 470 -0.54 -23.63 -2.62
C ALA A 470 -1.36 -24.55 -3.54
N VAL A 471 -1.06 -25.85 -3.49
CA VAL A 471 -1.78 -26.90 -4.23
C VAL A 471 -3.27 -26.90 -3.86
N GLY A 472 -4.15 -26.71 -4.86
CA GLY A 472 -5.61 -26.73 -4.69
C GLY A 472 -6.24 -25.40 -4.29
N ALA A 473 -5.45 -24.32 -4.13
CA ALA A 473 -5.96 -22.97 -3.84
C ALA A 473 -6.01 -22.09 -5.09
N ALA A 474 -6.74 -20.98 -5.01
CA ALA A 474 -6.83 -19.99 -6.08
C ALA A 474 -5.45 -19.44 -6.49
N ASN A 475 -5.31 -19.01 -7.74
CA ASN A 475 -4.08 -18.44 -8.28
C ASN A 475 -3.60 -17.26 -7.43
N GLY A 476 -2.38 -17.36 -6.89
CA GLY A 476 -1.76 -16.33 -6.05
C GLY A 476 -1.64 -16.66 -4.56
N VAL A 477 -2.27 -17.73 -4.07
CA VAL A 477 -2.06 -18.23 -2.70
C VAL A 477 -0.73 -18.98 -2.65
N MET A 478 0.17 -18.55 -1.77
CA MET A 478 1.50 -19.11 -1.58
C MET A 478 1.52 -20.01 -0.35
N SER A 479 2.35 -21.04 -0.42
CA SER A 479 2.61 -21.99 0.65
C SER A 479 4.08 -22.00 1.00
N VAL A 480 4.37 -22.00 2.29
CA VAL A 480 5.74 -22.12 2.82
C VAL A 480 5.94 -23.56 3.25
N LEU A 481 6.95 -24.22 2.69
CA LEU A 481 7.32 -25.59 3.04
C LEU A 481 8.64 -25.58 3.80
N VAL A 482 8.66 -26.23 4.95
CA VAL A 482 9.82 -26.38 5.83
C VAL A 482 10.13 -27.86 5.99
N GLN A 483 11.40 -28.25 5.86
CA GLN A 483 11.81 -29.63 6.12
C GLN A 483 11.80 -29.93 7.62
N GLY A 484 11.19 -31.05 8.03
CA GLY A 484 11.03 -31.45 9.43
C GLY A 484 9.64 -31.14 10.02
N ASP A 485 9.40 -31.63 11.24
CA ASP A 485 8.24 -31.28 12.05
C ASP A 485 8.61 -30.11 12.97
N HIS A 486 8.09 -28.93 12.65
CA HIS A 486 8.41 -27.69 13.37
C HIS A 486 7.16 -27.01 13.93
N ARG A 487 6.10 -27.77 14.26
CA ARG A 487 4.78 -27.23 14.64
C ARG A 487 4.85 -26.12 15.71
N LYS A 488 5.63 -26.32 16.78
CA LYS A 488 5.79 -25.36 17.87
C LYS A 488 6.52 -24.08 17.46
N LEU A 489 7.57 -24.22 16.64
CA LEU A 489 8.35 -23.08 16.14
C LEU A 489 7.55 -22.25 15.13
N VAL A 490 6.74 -22.92 14.31
CA VAL A 490 5.82 -22.28 13.38
C VAL A 490 4.74 -21.49 14.13
N GLU A 491 4.11 -22.07 15.15
CA GLU A 491 3.16 -21.36 16.01
C GLU A 491 3.76 -20.11 16.64
N ALA A 492 4.98 -20.20 17.18
CA ALA A 492 5.68 -19.06 17.76
C ALA A 492 6.01 -17.98 16.73
N ALA A 493 6.43 -18.36 15.52
CA ALA A 493 6.68 -17.42 14.42
C ALA A 493 5.41 -16.71 13.96
N LEU A 494 4.27 -17.43 13.90
CA LEU A 494 2.96 -16.86 13.56
C LEU A 494 2.41 -15.96 14.66
N ALA A 495 2.63 -16.30 15.93
CA ALA A 495 2.24 -15.48 17.07
C ALA A 495 2.95 -14.12 17.06
N ASN A 496 4.24 -14.09 16.69
CA ASN A 496 5.00 -12.84 16.54
C ASN A 496 4.42 -11.90 15.44
N ARG A 497 3.61 -12.44 14.52
CA ARG A 497 2.96 -11.69 13.44
C ARG A 497 1.48 -11.40 13.74
N GLY A 498 1.04 -11.61 14.98
CA GLY A 498 -0.32 -11.30 15.42
C GLY A 498 -1.37 -12.37 15.12
N VAL A 499 -0.95 -13.55 14.63
CA VAL A 499 -1.84 -14.68 14.41
C VAL A 499 -2.05 -15.41 15.74
N LYS A 500 -3.28 -15.41 16.24
CA LYS A 500 -3.64 -16.14 17.46
C LYS A 500 -3.74 -17.64 17.18
N SER A 501 -3.41 -18.47 18.18
CA SER A 501 -3.49 -19.95 18.09
C SER A 501 -4.87 -20.46 17.65
N GLN A 502 -5.96 -19.79 18.04
CA GLN A 502 -7.33 -20.09 17.60
C GLN A 502 -7.57 -20.00 16.07
N TRP A 503 -6.68 -19.36 15.31
CA TRP A 503 -6.75 -19.26 13.86
C TRP A 503 -5.75 -20.18 13.16
N ILE A 504 -4.98 -20.95 13.91
CA ILE A 504 -4.00 -21.91 13.39
C ILE A 504 -4.64 -23.30 13.47
N ASP A 505 -4.71 -23.97 12.33
CA ASP A 505 -5.21 -25.34 12.23
C ASP A 505 -4.05 -26.29 11.91
N ILE A 506 -3.70 -27.16 12.84
CA ILE A 506 -2.58 -28.11 12.70
C ILE A 506 -3.13 -29.46 12.27
N VAL A 507 -2.81 -29.86 11.05
CA VAL A 507 -3.25 -31.13 10.46
C VAL A 507 -2.04 -32.06 10.32
N ASP A 508 -1.98 -33.09 11.16
CA ASP A 508 -0.92 -34.12 11.09
C ASP A 508 -1.35 -35.28 10.17
N LYS A 509 -0.71 -35.38 9.01
CA LYS A 509 -0.86 -36.48 8.05
C LYS A 509 0.36 -37.41 8.03
N SER A 510 1.31 -37.22 8.95
CA SER A 510 2.56 -38.00 9.00
C SER A 510 2.36 -39.39 9.60
N GLN A 511 1.33 -39.56 10.42
CA GLN A 511 0.92 -40.84 10.99
C GLN A 511 0.02 -41.59 10.01
N LYS A 512 0.29 -42.89 9.79
CA LYS A 512 -0.66 -43.75 9.07
C LYS A 512 -1.98 -43.69 9.83
N LYS A 513 -3.09 -43.35 9.14
CA LYS A 513 -4.43 -43.64 9.66
C LYS A 513 -4.44 -45.13 10.00
N GLY A 514 -4.42 -45.45 11.29
CA GLY A 514 -4.61 -46.83 11.74
C GLY A 514 -5.91 -47.32 11.14
N GLY A 515 -5.84 -48.41 10.38
CA GLY A 515 -7.02 -49.12 9.93
C GLY A 515 -7.87 -49.43 11.15
N LYS A 516 -9.12 -49.01 11.10
CA LYS A 516 -10.16 -49.56 11.95
C LYS A 516 -10.52 -50.95 11.45
#